data_AF-A0A662SG02-F1
#
_entry.id   AF-A0A662SG02-F1
#
_cell.length_a   1.000
_cell.length_b   1.000
_cell.length_c   1.000
_cell.angle_alpha   90.00
_cell.angle_beta   90.00
_cell.angle_gamma   90.00
#
_symmetry.space_group_name_H-M   'P 1'
#
loop_
_entity.id
_entity.type
_entity.pdbx_description
1 polymer ?
#
loop_
_entity_poly.entity_id
_entity_poly.type
_entity_poly.pdbx_seq_one_letter_code
_entity_poly.pdbx_strand_id
1 'polypeptide(L)'
;MLLFVIKTHALLTMEWKDFNPSMIPTAFQQVKVLSVKSHGEIVSKPRLIGRKLLFQVMNQTFKGVYAALGAGSGPTYQVIPIRCRLHISRGLEGLYRSIIRALSKSFLENGDIVTIASKPIAIAQGRVIPIEYFKTVGDPLYMSKEERKTLSLELSGKTGLEIDENELIGLDFVKINRRFYGVLLPLNANMVAFEISKSIRSSLNKLVDVVIVDTDAGWKTGKALIGLPTLVSTPIGATSGLSIAHCIRVAAASSITMGSGKGVPIVIIKPQPGPRAENFRRREGVGLARPYPGRLNINYEPFFRVKWKELR
;
A
#
# COMPACT_ATOMS: atom_id res chain seq x y z
N MET A 1 -20.28 -26.32 -26.11
CA MET A 1 -21.42 -25.39 -25.91
C MET A 1 -22.30 -25.99 -24.83
N LEU A 2 -22.10 -25.60 -23.56
CA LEU A 2 -23.00 -25.93 -22.45
C LEU A 2 -23.13 -24.64 -21.63
N LEU A 3 -24.26 -23.96 -21.81
CA LEU A 3 -24.66 -22.77 -21.09
C LEU A 3 -25.17 -23.20 -19.71
N PHE A 4 -24.55 -22.71 -18.63
CA PHE A 4 -25.23 -22.62 -17.34
C PHE A 4 -25.81 -21.21 -17.19
N VAL A 5 -27.13 -21.12 -17.35
CA VAL A 5 -27.94 -19.95 -16.99
C VAL A 5 -28.22 -20.04 -15.50
N ILE A 6 -27.51 -19.23 -14.70
CA ILE A 6 -27.92 -18.99 -13.31
C ILE A 6 -28.81 -17.74 -13.31
N LYS A 7 -30.08 -17.97 -12.96
CA LYS A 7 -31.14 -16.99 -12.74
C LYS A 7 -30.66 -15.86 -11.82
N THR A 8 -30.38 -14.71 -12.40
CA THR A 8 -30.59 -13.41 -11.79
C THR A 8 -32.08 -13.24 -11.52
N HIS A 9 -32.54 -13.39 -10.27
CA HIS A 9 -33.73 -12.77 -9.66
C HIS A 9 -33.97 -13.38 -8.27
N ALA A 10 -33.39 -12.75 -7.24
CA ALA A 10 -33.82 -12.73 -5.83
C ALA A 10 -32.61 -12.36 -4.96
N LEU A 11 -32.43 -11.07 -4.68
CA LEU A 11 -31.73 -10.51 -3.50
C LEU A 11 -31.60 -8.97 -3.66
N LEU A 12 -32.71 -8.32 -4.03
CA LEU A 12 -32.85 -6.87 -4.06
C LEU A 12 -34.19 -6.51 -3.41
N THR A 13 -34.31 -6.81 -2.12
CA THR A 13 -35.26 -6.20 -1.17
C THR A 13 -34.97 -6.77 0.22
N MET A 14 -33.87 -6.35 0.85
CA MET A 14 -33.83 -6.29 2.31
C MET A 14 -34.19 -4.85 2.68
N GLU A 15 -35.38 -4.68 3.26
CA GLU A 15 -35.71 -3.44 3.93
C GLU A 15 -34.78 -3.26 5.13
N TRP A 16 -34.35 -2.01 5.38
CA TRP A 16 -33.46 -1.63 6.47
C TRP A 16 -33.96 -1.97 7.90
N LYS A 17 -35.13 -2.60 8.04
CA LYS A 17 -35.75 -2.95 9.32
C LYS A 17 -35.22 -4.26 9.92
N ASP A 18 -34.58 -5.11 9.11
CA ASP A 18 -34.07 -6.42 9.55
C ASP A 18 -32.59 -6.42 9.94
N PHE A 19 -31.95 -5.24 9.96
CA PHE A 19 -30.54 -5.12 10.33
C PHE A 19 -30.39 -5.12 11.86
N ASN A 20 -29.91 -6.24 12.43
CA ASN A 20 -29.61 -6.33 13.86
C ASN A 20 -28.21 -5.74 14.16
N PRO A 21 -28.12 -4.58 14.85
CA PRO A 21 -26.84 -3.90 15.10
C PRO A 21 -25.88 -4.65 16.04
N SER A 22 -26.34 -5.71 16.69
CA SER A 22 -25.51 -6.56 17.57
C SER A 22 -24.59 -7.53 16.82
N MET A 23 -24.76 -7.69 15.50
CA MET A 23 -23.89 -8.52 14.65
C MET A 23 -22.64 -7.79 14.14
N ILE A 24 -22.50 -6.52 14.50
CA ILE A 24 -21.33 -5.72 14.17
C ILE A 24 -20.22 -6.01 15.20
N PRO A 25 -19.02 -6.45 14.77
CA PRO A 25 -17.87 -6.57 15.66
C PRO A 25 -17.63 -5.26 16.41
N THR A 26 -17.35 -5.35 17.71
CA THR A 26 -17.34 -4.26 18.70
C THR A 26 -16.51 -3.01 18.31
N ALA A 27 -15.66 -3.10 17.28
CA ALA A 27 -14.91 -1.98 16.70
C ALA A 27 -15.76 -0.94 15.93
N PHE A 28 -17.05 -1.20 15.66
CA PHE A 28 -17.93 -0.30 14.90
C PHE A 28 -19.06 0.33 15.73
N GLN A 29 -19.15 0.04 17.03
CA GLN A 29 -20.22 0.53 17.91
C GLN A 29 -20.10 2.01 18.33
N GLN A 30 -19.07 2.76 17.89
CA GLN A 30 -18.92 4.18 18.23
C GLN A 30 -19.38 5.18 17.16
N VAL A 31 -20.21 4.76 16.19
CA VAL A 31 -20.94 5.71 15.34
C VAL A 31 -22.37 5.84 15.85
N LYS A 32 -22.54 6.55 16.96
CA LYS A 32 -23.86 7.00 17.41
C LYS A 32 -24.33 8.09 16.44
N VAL A 33 -25.12 7.70 15.43
CA VAL A 33 -25.80 8.63 14.53
C VAL A 33 -26.88 9.35 15.34
N LEU A 34 -26.54 10.51 15.89
CA LEU A 34 -27.53 11.47 16.35
C LEU A 34 -28.17 12.10 15.11
N SER A 35 -29.31 11.56 14.72
CA SER A 35 -30.27 12.23 13.86
C SER A 35 -30.85 13.40 14.67
N VAL A 36 -30.49 14.63 14.31
CA VAL A 36 -31.21 15.83 14.75
C VAL A 36 -31.70 16.56 13.50
N LYS A 37 -33.01 16.80 13.49
CA LYS A 37 -33.74 17.53 12.46
C LYS A 37 -33.21 18.95 12.33
N SER A 38 -33.18 19.44 11.09
CA SER A 38 -33.31 20.83 10.63
C SER A 38 -32.97 21.94 11.65
N HIS A 39 -31.86 22.64 11.44
CA HIS A 39 -31.77 24.10 11.27
C HIS A 39 -30.29 24.45 11.04
N GLY A 40 -30.01 25.14 9.93
CA GLY A 40 -28.73 25.70 9.49
C GLY A 40 -27.48 25.45 10.36
N GLU A 41 -26.93 24.24 10.35
CA GLU A 41 -25.59 24.02 10.90
C GLU A 41 -24.55 24.28 9.83
N ILE A 42 -23.68 25.26 10.09
CA ILE A 42 -22.41 25.42 9.40
C ILE A 42 -21.59 24.16 9.69
N VAL A 43 -21.75 23.14 8.84
CA VAL A 43 -20.91 21.96 8.85
C VAL A 43 -19.49 22.45 8.60
N SER A 44 -18.67 22.46 9.65
CA SER A 44 -17.30 22.93 9.57
C SER A 44 -16.57 22.20 8.45
N LYS A 45 -16.01 22.96 7.50
CA LYS A 45 -15.28 22.45 6.32
C LYS A 45 -14.32 21.28 6.61
N PRO A 46 -13.60 21.21 7.76
CA PRO A 46 -12.72 20.07 8.07
C PRO A 46 -13.44 18.72 8.17
N ARG A 47 -14.64 18.66 8.77
CA ARG A 47 -15.41 17.41 8.92
C ARG A 47 -15.91 16.87 7.58
N LEU A 48 -16.26 17.75 6.65
CA LEU A 48 -16.72 17.38 5.30
C LEU A 48 -15.56 16.86 4.44
N ILE A 49 -14.37 17.46 4.55
CA ILE A 49 -13.15 17.04 3.86
C ILE A 49 -12.72 15.64 4.34
N GLY A 50 -12.77 15.38 5.65
CA GLY A 50 -12.47 14.06 6.22
C GLY A 50 -13.38 12.95 5.69
N ARG A 51 -14.70 13.21 5.57
CA ARG A 51 -15.66 12.22 5.01
C ARG A 51 -15.41 11.92 3.54
N LYS A 52 -15.12 12.94 2.72
CA LYS A 52 -14.81 12.75 1.29
C LYS A 52 -13.52 11.97 1.08
N LEU A 53 -12.49 12.26 1.87
CA LEU A 53 -11.21 11.53 1.82
C LEU A 53 -11.42 10.05 2.18
N LEU A 54 -12.09 9.77 3.31
CA LEU A 54 -12.37 8.40 3.73
C LEU A 54 -13.16 7.62 2.69
N PHE A 55 -14.19 8.23 2.11
CA PHE A 55 -14.96 7.61 1.03
C PHE A 55 -14.09 7.27 -0.19
N GLN A 56 -13.17 8.16 -0.59
CA GLN A 56 -12.23 7.88 -1.68
C GLN A 56 -11.29 6.72 -1.34
N VAL A 57 -10.73 6.68 -0.12
CA VAL A 57 -9.90 5.57 0.35
C VAL A 57 -10.66 4.25 0.27
N MET A 58 -11.89 4.22 0.81
CA MET A 58 -12.75 3.02 0.78
C MET A 58 -13.05 2.59 -0.65
N ASN A 59 -13.49 3.52 -1.50
CA ASN A 59 -13.81 3.25 -2.91
C ASN A 59 -12.61 2.66 -3.67
N GLN A 60 -11.42 3.24 -3.50
CA GLN A 60 -10.21 2.71 -4.15
C GLN A 60 -9.80 1.37 -3.58
N THR A 61 -9.90 1.18 -2.27
CA THR A 61 -9.60 -0.10 -1.61
C THR A 61 -10.53 -1.20 -2.15
N PHE A 62 -11.85 -1.01 -2.13
CA PHE A 62 -12.80 -2.01 -2.62
C PHE A 62 -12.61 -2.34 -4.10
N LYS A 63 -12.30 -1.34 -4.93
CA LYS A 63 -11.93 -1.58 -6.33
C LYS A 63 -10.66 -2.42 -6.49
N GLY A 64 -9.72 -2.32 -5.55
CA GLY A 64 -8.55 -3.19 -5.48
C GLY A 64 -8.89 -4.61 -5.02
N VAL A 65 -9.76 -4.73 -4.02
CA VAL A 65 -10.30 -6.02 -3.55
C VAL A 65 -11.00 -6.76 -4.71
N TYR A 66 -11.92 -6.10 -5.43
CA TYR A 66 -12.59 -6.70 -6.58
C TYR A 66 -11.61 -7.13 -7.67
N ALA A 67 -10.55 -6.35 -7.90
CA ALA A 67 -9.51 -6.73 -8.86
C ALA A 67 -8.76 -8.01 -8.44
N ALA A 68 -8.41 -8.16 -7.16
CA ALA A 68 -7.80 -9.39 -6.65
C ALA A 68 -8.73 -10.61 -6.75
N LEU A 69 -10.05 -10.39 -6.71
CA LEU A 69 -11.09 -11.42 -6.91
C LEU A 69 -11.42 -11.69 -8.38
N GLY A 70 -10.71 -11.07 -9.33
CA GLY A 70 -10.89 -11.29 -10.77
C GLY A 70 -11.89 -10.35 -11.48
N ALA A 71 -12.48 -9.40 -10.76
CA ALA A 71 -13.42 -8.40 -11.28
C ALA A 71 -12.76 -7.01 -11.43
N GLY A 72 -11.53 -6.97 -11.95
CA GLY A 72 -10.73 -5.76 -12.07
C GLY A 72 -11.22 -4.79 -13.15
N SER A 73 -10.81 -3.52 -13.04
CA SER A 73 -11.13 -2.46 -14.02
C SER A 73 -10.12 -1.32 -13.99
N GLY A 74 -10.09 -0.49 -15.04
CA GLY A 74 -9.22 0.70 -15.11
C GLY A 74 -7.74 0.36 -14.83
N PRO A 75 -7.07 0.99 -13.83
CA PRO A 75 -5.66 0.76 -13.57
C PRO A 75 -5.34 -0.63 -12.95
N THR A 76 -6.35 -1.36 -12.45
CA THR A 76 -6.17 -2.70 -11.87
C THR A 76 -7.13 -3.70 -12.53
N TYR A 77 -6.97 -3.91 -13.83
CA TYR A 77 -7.84 -4.80 -14.59
C TYR A 77 -7.51 -6.27 -14.39
N GLN A 78 -6.23 -6.62 -14.49
CA GLN A 78 -5.75 -7.98 -14.24
C GLN A 78 -4.65 -7.95 -13.18
N VAL A 79 -4.67 -8.95 -12.29
CA VAL A 79 -3.72 -9.08 -11.18
C VAL A 79 -3.03 -10.43 -11.30
N ILE A 80 -1.71 -10.42 -11.46
CA ILE A 80 -0.90 -11.60 -11.81
C ILE A 80 0.13 -11.82 -10.70
N PRO A 81 0.02 -12.89 -9.89
CA PRO A 81 0.99 -13.21 -8.85
C PRO A 81 2.29 -13.73 -9.46
N ILE A 82 3.43 -13.24 -8.98
CA ILE A 82 4.76 -13.72 -9.36
C ILE A 82 5.39 -14.46 -8.17
N ARG A 83 5.31 -15.79 -8.21
CA ARG A 83 5.97 -16.66 -7.23
C ARG A 83 7.46 -16.70 -7.50
N CYS A 84 8.26 -16.23 -6.56
CA CYS A 84 9.72 -16.23 -6.69
C CYS A 84 10.41 -16.13 -5.32
N ARG A 85 11.70 -16.47 -5.31
CA ARG A 85 12.59 -16.23 -4.17
C ARG A 85 13.42 -14.98 -4.44
N LEU A 86 13.38 -14.02 -3.52
CA LEU A 86 14.17 -12.80 -3.59
C LEU A 86 15.51 -12.96 -2.87
N HIS A 87 16.59 -12.46 -3.48
CA HIS A 87 17.95 -12.57 -2.96
C HIS A 87 18.31 -11.36 -2.08
N ILE A 88 17.75 -11.34 -0.87
CA ILE A 88 17.88 -10.22 0.08
C ILE A 88 19.24 -10.14 0.80
N SER A 89 19.99 -11.24 0.90
CA SER A 89 21.28 -11.29 1.61
C SER A 89 22.44 -10.63 0.86
N ARG A 90 22.23 -10.26 -0.40
CA ARG A 90 23.22 -9.58 -1.26
C ARG A 90 22.91 -8.10 -1.44
N GLY A 91 22.23 -7.50 -0.47
CA GLY A 91 21.80 -6.11 -0.50
C GLY A 91 20.80 -5.79 -1.61
N LEU A 92 20.58 -4.50 -1.87
CA LEU A 92 19.65 -4.01 -2.90
C LEU A 92 20.01 -4.51 -4.31
N GLU A 93 21.29 -4.59 -4.66
CA GLU A 93 21.71 -5.06 -5.99
C GLU A 93 21.32 -6.53 -6.22
N GLY A 94 21.49 -7.38 -5.21
CA GLY A 94 21.05 -8.77 -5.25
C GLY A 94 19.53 -8.90 -5.36
N LEU A 95 18.82 -8.08 -4.59
CA LEU A 95 17.35 -8.00 -4.63
C LEU A 95 16.88 -7.61 -6.03
N TYR A 96 17.41 -6.53 -6.61
CA TYR A 96 17.03 -6.05 -7.94
C TYR A 96 17.29 -7.10 -9.01
N ARG A 97 18.47 -7.74 -9.00
CA ARG A 97 18.76 -8.84 -9.94
C ARG A 97 17.76 -9.99 -9.84
N SER A 98 17.31 -10.34 -8.63
CA SER A 98 16.29 -11.38 -8.44
C SER A 98 14.89 -10.95 -8.90
N ILE A 99 14.52 -9.67 -8.71
CA ILE A 99 13.28 -9.08 -9.26
C ILE A 99 13.29 -9.15 -10.79
N ILE A 100 14.36 -8.67 -11.43
CA ILE A 100 14.51 -8.68 -12.89
C ILE A 100 14.41 -10.10 -13.44
N ARG A 101 15.08 -11.07 -12.82
CA ARG A 101 15.01 -12.48 -13.22
C ARG A 101 13.60 -13.06 -13.09
N ALA A 102 12.83 -12.65 -12.08
CA ALA A 102 11.45 -13.10 -11.92
C ALA A 102 10.55 -12.49 -13.01
N LEU A 103 10.72 -11.19 -13.28
CA LEU A 103 9.93 -10.46 -14.28
C LEU A 103 10.29 -10.83 -15.72
N SER A 104 11.53 -11.22 -16.01
CA SER A 104 11.95 -11.64 -17.37
C SER A 104 11.25 -12.91 -17.84
N LYS A 105 10.70 -13.71 -16.92
CA LYS A 105 9.93 -14.92 -17.19
C LYS A 105 8.41 -14.64 -17.27
N SER A 106 8.01 -13.38 -17.20
CA SER A 106 6.61 -12.96 -17.15
C SER A 106 6.21 -12.19 -18.41
N PHE A 107 4.91 -12.04 -18.62
CA PHE A 107 4.33 -11.24 -19.70
C PHE A 107 4.25 -9.75 -19.33
N LEU A 108 5.37 -9.16 -18.90
CA LEU A 108 5.43 -7.74 -18.51
C LEU A 108 5.38 -6.82 -19.74
N GLU A 109 4.51 -5.82 -19.70
CA GLU A 109 4.28 -4.86 -20.78
C GLU A 109 4.55 -3.42 -20.32
N ASN A 110 4.71 -2.51 -21.28
CA ASN A 110 4.78 -1.08 -20.98
C ASN A 110 3.46 -0.60 -20.35
N GLY A 111 3.58 0.25 -19.33
CA GLY A 111 2.44 0.79 -18.57
C GLY A 111 1.90 -0.15 -17.48
N ASP A 112 2.39 -1.39 -17.41
CA ASP A 112 2.09 -2.27 -16.28
C ASP A 112 2.58 -1.67 -14.95
N ILE A 113 1.99 -2.13 -13.87
CA ILE A 113 2.34 -1.72 -12.50
C ILE A 113 2.92 -2.95 -11.80
N VAL A 114 4.13 -2.83 -11.28
CA VAL A 114 4.79 -3.89 -10.51
C VAL A 114 4.70 -3.54 -9.03
N THR A 115 4.13 -4.43 -8.22
CA THR A 115 4.13 -4.26 -6.78
C THR A 115 5.05 -5.23 -6.10
N ILE A 116 5.67 -4.76 -5.01
CA ILE A 116 6.70 -5.51 -4.28
C ILE A 116 6.44 -5.33 -2.79
N ALA A 117 6.50 -6.41 -2.03
CA ALA A 117 6.40 -6.35 -0.58
C ALA A 117 7.55 -5.49 0.02
N SER A 118 7.23 -4.68 1.02
CA SER A 118 8.17 -3.80 1.74
C SER A 118 9.30 -4.56 2.43
N LYS A 119 8.97 -5.68 3.09
CA LYS A 119 9.88 -6.44 3.96
C LYS A 119 11.17 -6.91 3.27
N PRO A 120 11.14 -7.56 2.08
CA PRO A 120 12.37 -7.89 1.35
C PRO A 120 13.27 -6.69 1.06
N ILE A 121 12.69 -5.52 0.78
CA ILE A 121 13.42 -4.29 0.51
C ILE A 121 14.11 -3.79 1.79
N ALA A 122 13.38 -3.72 2.89
CA ALA A 122 13.92 -3.29 4.18
C ALA A 122 15.09 -4.19 4.65
N ILE A 123 14.95 -5.52 4.50
CA ILE A 123 16.03 -6.46 4.83
C ILE A 123 17.24 -6.24 3.92
N ALA A 124 17.03 -6.03 2.61
CA ALA A 124 18.11 -5.75 1.67
C ALA A 124 18.81 -4.39 1.92
N GLN A 125 18.14 -3.44 2.58
CA GLN A 125 18.72 -2.19 3.07
C GLN A 125 19.43 -2.33 4.43
N GLY A 126 19.44 -3.53 5.03
CA GLY A 126 20.00 -3.74 6.36
C GLY A 126 19.17 -3.16 7.50
N ARG A 127 17.88 -2.84 7.27
CA ARG A 127 16.99 -2.26 8.27
C ARG A 127 16.39 -3.32 9.20
N VAL A 128 17.27 -4.09 9.84
CA VAL A 128 16.95 -5.18 10.76
C VAL A 128 17.49 -4.87 12.15
N ILE A 129 16.68 -5.09 13.16
CA ILE A 129 16.99 -4.81 14.56
C ILE A 129 16.88 -6.10 15.36
N PRO A 130 17.85 -6.44 16.24
CA PRO A 130 17.73 -7.58 17.13
C PRO A 130 16.45 -7.54 17.96
N ILE A 131 15.73 -8.66 18.08
CA ILE A 131 14.45 -8.71 18.81
C ILE A 131 14.61 -8.35 20.30
N GLU A 132 15.81 -8.51 20.85
CA GLU A 132 16.16 -8.22 22.24
C GLU A 132 15.83 -6.78 22.62
N TYR A 133 15.88 -5.83 21.68
CA TYR A 133 15.56 -4.43 21.94
C TYR A 133 14.06 -4.15 22.05
N PHE A 134 13.21 -5.12 21.69
CA PHE A 134 11.74 -4.97 21.78
C PHE A 134 11.12 -5.73 22.96
N LYS A 135 11.84 -6.66 23.59
CA LYS A 135 11.31 -7.54 24.65
C LYS A 135 10.78 -6.77 25.86
N THR A 136 11.35 -5.62 26.17
CA THR A 136 11.03 -4.84 27.39
C THR A 136 10.07 -3.68 27.14
N VAL A 137 9.82 -3.32 25.87
CA VAL A 137 9.05 -2.13 25.51
C VAL A 137 7.63 -2.46 25.00
N GLY A 138 7.37 -3.72 24.62
CA GLY A 138 6.10 -4.11 24.01
C GLY A 138 6.05 -3.80 22.51
N ASP A 139 4.87 -3.96 21.89
CA ASP A 139 4.70 -3.78 20.45
C ASP A 139 4.58 -2.28 20.08
N PRO A 140 5.54 -1.71 19.32
CA PRO A 140 5.51 -0.30 18.93
C PRO A 140 4.28 0.11 18.10
N LEU A 141 3.59 -0.85 17.50
CA LEU A 141 2.33 -0.63 16.79
C LEU A 141 1.27 -0.02 17.71
N TYR A 142 1.27 -0.30 19.01
CA TYR A 142 0.24 0.18 19.95
C TYR A 142 0.67 1.36 20.83
N MET A 143 1.95 1.73 20.80
CA MET A 143 2.47 2.89 21.52
C MET A 143 1.82 4.21 21.08
N SER A 144 1.89 5.22 21.94
CA SER A 144 1.67 6.63 21.59
C SER A 144 2.74 7.15 20.61
N LYS A 145 2.62 8.39 20.14
CA LYS A 145 3.62 8.97 19.25
C LYS A 145 4.91 9.29 20.01
N GLU A 146 4.75 9.80 21.23
CA GLU A 146 5.83 10.21 22.13
C GLU A 146 6.67 9.01 22.55
N GLU A 147 6.03 7.90 22.91
CA GLU A 147 6.73 6.64 23.23
C GLU A 147 7.51 6.10 22.03
N ARG A 148 6.91 6.11 20.82
CA ARG A 148 7.62 5.71 19.60
C ARG A 148 8.80 6.61 19.28
N LYS A 149 8.69 7.92 19.54
CA LYS A 149 9.78 8.88 19.33
C LYS A 149 10.94 8.61 20.27
N THR A 150 10.66 8.34 21.55
CA THR A 150 11.70 7.96 22.52
C THR A 150 12.37 6.65 22.10
N LEU A 151 11.57 5.63 21.75
CA LEU A 151 12.08 4.34 21.32
C LEU A 151 12.91 4.44 20.02
N SER A 152 12.49 5.26 19.04
CA SER A 152 13.21 5.41 17.78
C SER A 152 14.59 6.05 17.99
N LEU A 153 14.70 7.03 18.90
CA LEU A 153 15.98 7.63 19.29
C LEU A 153 16.89 6.62 19.99
N GLU A 154 16.35 5.84 20.93
CA GLU A 154 17.10 4.79 21.64
C GLU A 154 17.63 3.72 20.68
N LEU A 155 16.76 3.22 19.79
CA LEU A 155 17.13 2.24 18.78
C LEU A 155 18.15 2.80 17.79
N SER A 156 18.02 4.07 17.40
CA SER A 156 18.98 4.73 16.52
C SER A 156 20.37 4.78 17.17
N GLY A 157 20.44 5.15 18.45
CA GLY A 157 21.70 5.16 19.20
C GLY A 157 22.35 3.78 19.35
N LYS A 158 21.54 2.72 19.54
CA LYS A 158 22.04 1.35 19.70
C LYS A 158 22.47 0.69 18.38
N THR A 159 21.81 1.03 17.27
CA THR A 159 22.00 0.35 15.98
C THR A 159 22.81 1.15 14.97
N GLY A 160 22.95 2.46 15.16
CA GLY A 160 23.51 3.38 14.17
C GLY A 160 22.60 3.63 12.96
N LEU A 161 21.37 3.08 12.96
CA LEU A 161 20.38 3.33 11.91
C LEU A 161 19.64 4.63 12.20
N GLU A 162 19.33 5.40 11.17
CA GLU A 162 18.37 6.51 11.27
C GLU A 162 16.95 5.94 11.30
N ILE A 163 16.24 6.05 12.44
CA ILE A 163 14.90 5.49 12.63
C ILE A 163 13.90 6.60 12.96
N ASP A 164 12.93 6.80 12.07
CA ASP A 164 11.77 7.67 12.30
C ASP A 164 10.67 6.95 13.10
N GLU A 165 9.94 7.69 13.94
CA GLU A 165 8.93 7.08 14.81
C GLU A 165 7.78 6.39 14.04
N ASN A 166 7.55 6.77 12.78
CA ASN A 166 6.49 6.17 11.97
C ASN A 166 6.94 4.85 11.32
N GLU A 167 8.24 4.58 11.24
CA GLU A 167 8.72 3.26 10.77
C GLU A 167 8.35 2.15 11.73
N LEU A 168 8.33 2.46 13.02
CA LEU A 168 7.92 1.55 14.07
C LEU A 168 6.43 1.15 13.97
N ILE A 169 5.60 1.91 13.25
CA ILE A 169 4.20 1.56 12.96
C ILE A 169 4.12 0.39 11.97
N GLY A 170 5.12 0.25 11.09
CA GLY A 170 5.21 -0.85 10.13
C GLY A 170 6.22 -1.92 10.54
N LEU A 171 6.62 -1.94 11.82
CA LEU A 171 7.55 -2.94 12.33
C LEU A 171 6.93 -4.33 12.20
N ASP A 172 7.70 -5.27 11.66
CA ASP A 172 7.31 -6.67 11.57
C ASP A 172 8.44 -7.58 12.09
N PHE A 173 8.11 -8.77 12.57
CA PHE A 173 9.07 -9.71 13.12
C PHE A 173 9.34 -10.87 12.15
N VAL A 174 10.62 -11.17 11.93
CA VAL A 174 11.04 -12.22 11.00
C VAL A 174 12.09 -13.11 11.63
N LYS A 175 12.12 -14.38 11.20
CA LYS A 175 13.19 -15.32 11.56
C LYS A 175 14.23 -15.38 10.45
N ILE A 176 15.45 -14.94 10.72
CA ILE A 176 16.61 -15.00 9.80
C ILE A 176 17.68 -15.84 10.48
N ASN A 177 18.16 -16.90 9.81
CA ASN A 177 19.24 -17.77 10.32
C ASN A 177 19.03 -18.21 11.78
N ARG A 178 17.81 -18.66 12.12
CA ARG A 178 17.37 -19.11 13.46
C ARG A 178 17.22 -18.02 14.53
N ARG A 179 17.56 -16.76 14.26
CA ARG A 179 17.32 -15.62 15.17
C ARG A 179 16.13 -14.79 14.72
N PHE A 180 15.47 -14.14 15.66
CA PHE A 180 14.36 -13.23 15.38
C PHE A 180 14.86 -11.79 15.31
N TYR A 181 14.31 -11.03 14.38
CA TYR A 181 14.63 -9.63 14.15
C TYR A 181 13.33 -8.85 13.93
N GLY A 182 13.31 -7.60 14.42
CA GLY A 182 12.37 -6.59 13.95
C GLY A 182 12.85 -6.02 12.62
N VAL A 183 11.95 -5.83 11.66
CA VAL A 183 12.23 -5.26 10.34
C VAL A 183 11.48 -3.95 10.25
N LEU A 184 12.23 -2.85 10.05
CA LEU A 184 11.64 -1.53 9.86
C LEU A 184 11.05 -1.40 8.44
N LEU A 185 10.36 -0.29 8.19
CA LEU A 185 9.98 0.07 6.83
C LEU A 185 11.21 0.43 5.98
N PRO A 186 11.12 0.30 4.64
CA PRO A 186 12.17 0.76 3.74
C PRO A 186 12.47 2.25 3.89
N LEU A 187 13.76 2.59 3.92
CA LEU A 187 14.22 3.97 3.84
C LEU A 187 14.02 4.49 2.42
N ASN A 188 13.48 5.71 2.30
CA ASN A 188 13.26 6.38 1.02
C ASN A 188 12.55 5.50 -0.03
N ALA A 189 11.43 4.90 0.37
CA ALA A 189 10.66 3.96 -0.44
C ALA A 189 10.28 4.50 -1.84
N ASN A 190 10.04 5.81 -1.99
CA ASN A 190 9.80 6.42 -3.30
C ASN A 190 11.01 6.31 -4.23
N MET A 191 12.23 6.56 -3.72
CA MET A 191 13.45 6.41 -4.48
C MET A 191 13.71 4.95 -4.83
N VAL A 192 13.50 4.04 -3.88
CA VAL A 192 13.67 2.60 -4.14
C VAL A 192 12.71 2.11 -5.23
N ALA A 193 11.45 2.57 -5.22
CA ALA A 193 10.49 2.25 -6.28
C ALA A 193 10.99 2.72 -7.66
N PHE A 194 11.55 3.93 -7.73
CA PHE A 194 12.17 4.46 -8.94
C PHE A 194 13.39 3.64 -9.39
N GLU A 195 14.29 3.29 -8.48
CA GLU A 195 15.49 2.49 -8.78
C GLU A 195 15.14 1.11 -9.33
N ILE A 196 14.08 0.48 -8.79
CA ILE A 196 13.55 -0.77 -9.31
C ILE A 196 12.96 -0.56 -10.72
N SER A 197 12.15 0.48 -10.93
CA SER A 197 11.58 0.79 -12.25
C SER A 197 12.69 1.06 -13.28
N LYS A 198 13.71 1.83 -12.92
CA LYS A 198 14.90 2.10 -13.73
C LYS A 198 15.64 0.81 -14.09
N SER A 199 15.80 -0.10 -13.12
CA SER A 199 16.44 -1.40 -13.34
C SER A 199 15.62 -2.30 -14.27
N ILE A 200 14.28 -2.24 -14.19
CA ILE A 200 13.38 -2.95 -15.11
C ILE A 200 13.51 -2.38 -16.51
N ARG A 201 13.53 -1.05 -16.65
CA ARG A 201 13.71 -0.39 -17.95
C ARG A 201 15.04 -0.75 -18.58
N SER A 202 16.14 -0.68 -17.84
CA SER A 202 17.48 -0.97 -18.39
C SER A 202 17.66 -2.44 -18.75
N SER A 203 17.07 -3.36 -18.00
CA SER A 203 17.30 -4.80 -18.18
C SER A 203 16.29 -5.47 -19.10
N LEU A 204 15.04 -5.00 -19.12
CA LEU A 204 13.92 -5.65 -19.83
C LEU A 204 13.31 -4.77 -20.93
N ASN A 205 13.81 -3.53 -21.08
CA ASN A 205 13.24 -2.51 -21.98
C ASN A 205 11.72 -2.32 -21.77
N LYS A 206 11.29 -2.35 -20.50
CA LYS A 206 9.90 -2.12 -20.09
C LYS A 206 9.79 -0.86 -19.22
N LEU A 207 8.90 0.04 -19.59
CA LEU A 207 8.57 1.23 -18.82
C LEU A 207 7.36 0.92 -17.94
N VAL A 208 7.56 0.82 -16.63
CA VAL A 208 6.55 0.39 -15.66
C VAL A 208 6.53 1.29 -14.44
N ASP A 209 5.39 1.36 -13.78
CA ASP A 209 5.32 1.93 -12.44
C ASP A 209 5.63 0.87 -11.38
N VAL A 210 6.21 1.28 -10.27
CA VAL A 210 6.52 0.40 -9.13
C VAL A 210 5.81 0.93 -7.89
N VAL A 211 5.18 0.03 -7.12
CA VAL A 211 4.58 0.33 -5.81
C VAL A 211 5.11 -0.63 -4.75
N ILE A 212 5.66 -0.09 -3.68
CA ILE A 212 6.07 -0.84 -2.51
C ILE A 212 4.90 -0.90 -1.54
N VAL A 213 4.52 -2.10 -1.13
CA VAL A 213 3.31 -2.34 -0.32
C VAL A 213 3.66 -2.98 1.01
N ASP A 214 2.98 -2.56 2.07
CA ASP A 214 3.06 -3.17 3.40
C ASP A 214 1.67 -3.60 3.84
N THR A 215 1.53 -4.86 4.28
CA THR A 215 0.22 -5.44 4.57
C THR A 215 -0.35 -5.01 5.91
N ASP A 216 0.48 -4.61 6.87
CA ASP A 216 0.05 -4.42 8.26
C ASP A 216 0.27 -2.99 8.78
N ALA A 217 1.12 -2.22 8.11
CA ALA A 217 1.46 -0.88 8.55
C ALA A 217 0.24 0.07 8.55
N GLY A 218 -0.05 0.62 9.73
CA GLY A 218 -0.97 1.74 9.93
C GLY A 218 -2.46 1.37 10.00
N TRP A 219 -2.97 0.56 9.06
CA TRP A 219 -4.41 0.31 8.97
C TRP A 219 -4.99 -0.43 10.18
N LYS A 220 -4.24 -1.38 10.77
CA LYS A 220 -4.67 -2.15 11.96
C LYS A 220 -5.02 -1.26 13.15
N THR A 221 -4.37 -0.11 13.27
CA THR A 221 -4.54 0.84 14.37
C THR A 221 -5.11 2.18 13.90
N GLY A 222 -5.55 2.29 12.65
CA GLY A 222 -6.03 3.55 12.07
C GLY A 222 -4.97 4.67 11.98
N LYS A 223 -3.67 4.34 12.02
CA LYS A 223 -2.57 5.32 11.98
C LYS A 223 -2.25 5.70 10.53
N ALA A 224 -2.25 7.00 10.26
CA ALA A 224 -2.13 7.57 8.91
C ALA A 224 -0.66 7.69 8.45
N LEU A 225 -0.02 6.55 8.18
CA LEU A 225 1.41 6.47 7.84
C LEU A 225 1.83 7.31 6.61
N ILE A 226 0.93 7.46 5.65
CA ILE A 226 1.12 8.25 4.42
C ILE A 226 0.31 9.55 4.43
N GLY A 227 -0.06 10.02 5.63
CA GLY A 227 -0.89 11.20 5.87
C GLY A 227 -2.40 10.97 5.64
N LEU A 228 -2.82 9.74 5.33
CA LEU A 228 -4.22 9.33 5.29
C LEU A 228 -4.40 7.92 5.89
N PRO A 229 -5.59 7.58 6.42
CA PRO A 229 -5.89 6.21 6.84
C PRO A 229 -5.94 5.28 5.62
N THR A 230 -5.46 4.06 5.76
CA THR A 230 -5.50 3.02 4.71
C THR A 230 -6.35 1.84 5.17
N LEU A 231 -6.66 0.95 4.23
CA LEU A 231 -7.42 -0.28 4.47
C LEU A 231 -6.74 -1.43 3.72
N VAL A 232 -6.71 -2.63 4.31
CA VAL A 232 -6.10 -3.86 3.77
C VAL A 232 -4.56 -3.81 3.65
N SER A 233 -3.99 -2.70 3.20
CA SER A 233 -2.54 -2.51 3.04
C SER A 233 -2.23 -1.04 2.81
N THR A 234 -1.00 -0.64 3.13
CA THR A 234 -0.47 0.70 2.90
C THR A 234 0.52 0.70 1.73
N PRO A 235 0.32 1.54 0.70
CA PRO A 235 1.37 1.80 -0.29
C PRO A 235 2.44 2.70 0.35
N ILE A 236 3.62 2.14 0.63
CA ILE A 236 4.70 2.82 1.35
C ILE A 236 5.50 3.75 0.43
N GLY A 237 5.73 3.33 -0.81
CA GLY A 237 6.46 4.13 -1.80
C GLY A 237 6.00 3.80 -3.20
N ALA A 238 6.11 4.75 -4.12
CA ALA A 238 5.75 4.53 -5.51
C ALA A 238 6.47 5.48 -6.47
N THR A 239 6.56 5.08 -7.74
CA THR A 239 6.87 5.99 -8.86
C THR A 239 5.77 7.03 -9.07
N SER A 240 6.06 8.11 -9.80
CA SER A 240 5.15 9.27 -9.95
C SER A 240 4.04 9.09 -10.97
N GLY A 241 4.10 8.05 -11.83
CA GLY A 241 3.06 7.76 -12.82
C GLY A 241 1.70 7.36 -12.23
N LEU A 242 1.63 7.13 -10.92
CA LEU A 242 0.41 6.78 -10.20
C LEU A 242 0.00 7.90 -9.24
N SER A 243 -1.28 8.23 -9.20
CA SER A 243 -1.83 9.03 -8.10
C SER A 243 -1.86 8.20 -6.81
N ILE A 244 -1.93 8.86 -5.66
CA ILE A 244 -2.12 8.16 -4.37
C ILE A 244 -3.40 7.29 -4.35
N ALA A 245 -4.46 7.72 -5.05
CA ALA A 245 -5.68 6.94 -5.21
C ALA A 245 -5.43 5.62 -5.97
N HIS A 246 -4.63 5.67 -7.05
CA HIS A 246 -4.19 4.47 -7.76
C HIS A 246 -3.31 3.59 -6.87
N CYS A 247 -2.40 4.18 -6.09
CA CYS A 247 -1.53 3.44 -5.18
C CYS A 247 -2.31 2.67 -4.12
N ILE A 248 -3.35 3.27 -3.52
CA ILE A 248 -4.23 2.59 -2.53
C ILE A 248 -4.93 1.39 -3.18
N ARG A 249 -5.52 1.59 -4.35
CA ARG A 249 -6.20 0.52 -5.12
C ARG A 249 -5.24 -0.63 -5.44
N VAL A 250 -4.06 -0.30 -5.92
CA VAL A 250 -2.98 -1.22 -6.28
C VAL A 250 -2.48 -1.99 -5.04
N ALA A 251 -2.30 -1.31 -3.91
CA ALA A 251 -1.87 -1.93 -2.66
C ALA A 251 -2.87 -2.94 -2.13
N ALA A 252 -4.16 -2.59 -2.11
CA ALA A 252 -5.22 -3.52 -1.69
C ALA A 252 -5.27 -4.78 -2.58
N ALA A 253 -5.23 -4.61 -3.90
CA ALA A 253 -5.20 -5.73 -4.84
C ALA A 253 -3.97 -6.64 -4.63
N SER A 254 -2.82 -6.02 -4.44
CA SER A 254 -1.54 -6.72 -4.25
C SER A 254 -1.50 -7.49 -2.95
N SER A 255 -1.90 -6.88 -1.83
CA SER A 255 -1.86 -7.51 -0.50
C SER A 255 -2.67 -8.81 -0.46
N ILE A 256 -3.90 -8.81 -0.97
CA ILE A 256 -4.76 -10.00 -1.04
C ILE A 256 -4.14 -11.09 -1.92
N THR A 257 -3.56 -10.68 -3.05
CA THR A 257 -2.93 -11.58 -4.00
C THR A 257 -1.65 -12.20 -3.42
N MET A 258 -0.80 -11.38 -2.80
CA MET A 258 0.44 -11.80 -2.15
C MET A 258 0.12 -12.81 -1.05
N GLY A 259 -0.75 -12.46 -0.11
CA GLY A 259 -1.18 -13.30 1.01
C GLY A 259 -0.04 -13.77 1.92
N SER A 260 -0.33 -13.99 3.20
CA SER A 260 0.68 -14.58 4.09
C SER A 260 0.98 -16.02 3.64
N GLY A 261 2.27 -16.37 3.55
CA GLY A 261 2.73 -17.74 3.28
C GLY A 261 2.59 -18.24 1.83
N LYS A 262 2.05 -17.48 0.87
CA LYS A 262 1.85 -17.97 -0.51
C LYS A 262 3.12 -17.94 -1.38
N GLY A 263 4.21 -17.37 -0.88
CA GLY A 263 5.48 -17.24 -1.63
C GLY A 263 5.39 -16.29 -2.84
N VAL A 264 4.51 -15.29 -2.77
CA VAL A 264 4.30 -14.28 -3.83
C VAL A 264 4.75 -12.91 -3.30
N PRO A 265 6.02 -12.52 -3.48
CA PRO A 265 6.51 -11.22 -3.03
C PRO A 265 6.35 -10.11 -4.09
N ILE A 266 5.98 -10.47 -5.32
CA ILE A 266 5.79 -9.56 -6.46
C ILE A 266 4.41 -9.83 -7.08
N VAL A 267 3.70 -8.78 -7.47
CA VAL A 267 2.48 -8.87 -8.27
C VAL A 267 2.58 -7.92 -9.46
N ILE A 268 2.21 -8.39 -10.64
CA ILE A 268 2.04 -7.54 -11.82
C ILE A 268 0.57 -7.19 -11.92
N ILE A 269 0.28 -5.89 -12.03
CA ILE A 269 -1.06 -5.38 -12.26
C ILE A 269 -1.10 -4.78 -13.65
N LYS A 270 -1.98 -5.33 -14.49
CA LYS A 270 -2.20 -4.82 -15.84
C LYS A 270 -3.38 -3.86 -15.84
N PRO A 271 -3.23 -2.66 -16.41
CA PRO A 271 -4.36 -1.79 -16.70
C PRO A 271 -5.24 -2.38 -17.79
N GLN A 272 -6.50 -1.94 -17.81
CA GLN A 272 -7.50 -2.35 -18.79
C GLN A 272 -7.01 -2.08 -20.22
N PRO A 273 -7.11 -3.06 -21.12
CA PRO A 273 -6.76 -2.86 -22.52
C PRO A 273 -7.83 -2.05 -23.26
N GLY A 274 -7.45 -1.47 -24.39
CA GLY A 274 -8.35 -0.88 -25.36
C GLY A 274 -8.32 0.66 -25.40
N PRO A 275 -8.89 1.26 -26.46
CA PRO A 275 -8.64 2.66 -26.81
C PRO A 275 -9.04 3.67 -25.71
N ARG A 276 -10.14 3.38 -24.99
CA ARG A 276 -10.63 4.24 -23.90
C ARG A 276 -9.84 4.10 -22.60
N ALA A 277 -9.07 3.03 -22.45
CA ALA A 277 -8.30 2.69 -21.25
C ALA A 277 -6.78 2.83 -21.44
N GLU A 278 -6.32 3.14 -22.66
CA GLU A 278 -4.91 3.36 -22.99
C GLU A 278 -4.27 4.47 -22.13
N ASN A 279 -5.06 5.45 -21.68
CA ASN A 279 -4.62 6.48 -20.73
C ASN A 279 -4.09 5.90 -19.42
N PHE A 280 -4.58 4.72 -19.01
CA PHE A 280 -4.00 4.03 -17.86
C PHE A 280 -2.64 3.45 -18.20
N ARG A 281 -2.34 3.02 -19.42
CA ARG A 281 -0.99 2.52 -19.77
C ARG A 281 -0.02 3.66 -20.07
N ARG A 282 -0.51 4.76 -20.63
CA ARG A 282 0.28 5.95 -21.03
C ARG A 282 0.14 7.09 -20.04
N ARG A 283 0.24 6.80 -18.75
CA ARG A 283 0.20 7.83 -17.70
C ARG A 283 1.42 8.75 -17.86
N GLU A 284 1.24 10.03 -17.57
CA GLU A 284 2.37 10.93 -17.44
C GLU A 284 3.22 10.49 -16.24
N GLY A 285 4.54 10.41 -16.43
CA GLY A 285 5.46 10.05 -15.34
C GLY A 285 5.62 8.56 -15.03
N VAL A 286 5.17 7.65 -15.90
CA VAL A 286 5.39 6.20 -15.71
C VAL A 286 6.88 5.92 -15.49
N GLY A 287 7.17 5.27 -14.36
CA GLY A 287 8.53 4.88 -14.00
C GLY A 287 9.46 6.04 -13.62
N LEU A 288 8.95 7.27 -13.50
CA LEU A 288 9.73 8.41 -13.01
C LEU A 288 9.72 8.46 -11.47
N ALA A 289 10.74 9.09 -10.92
CA ALA A 289 10.81 9.37 -9.48
C ALA A 289 9.70 10.33 -9.07
N ARG A 290 9.26 10.22 -7.82
CA ARG A 290 8.48 11.29 -7.18
C ARG A 290 9.39 12.47 -6.87
N PRO A 291 8.88 13.71 -6.89
CA PRO A 291 9.66 14.91 -6.63
C PRO A 291 9.98 15.11 -5.13
N TYR A 292 9.66 14.13 -4.28
CA TYR A 292 9.91 14.18 -2.84
C TYR A 292 10.45 12.84 -2.34
N PRO A 293 11.40 12.86 -1.39
CA PRO A 293 12.00 11.64 -0.84
C PRO A 293 11.09 10.99 0.19
N GLY A 294 11.53 9.86 0.74
CA GLY A 294 10.85 9.18 1.84
C GLY A 294 9.73 8.26 1.36
N ARG A 295 8.65 8.24 2.12
CA ARG A 295 7.44 7.44 1.85
C ARG A 295 6.41 8.27 1.07
N LEU A 296 5.42 7.62 0.49
CA LEU A 296 4.23 8.29 -0.02
C LEU A 296 3.63 9.20 1.05
N ASN A 297 3.21 10.40 0.67
CA ASN A 297 2.61 11.34 1.61
C ASN A 297 1.61 12.25 0.88
N ILE A 298 0.35 12.18 1.30
CA ILE A 298 -0.77 12.93 0.71
C ILE A 298 -0.51 14.44 0.63
N ASN A 299 0.29 14.99 1.55
CA ASN A 299 0.57 16.43 1.60
C ASN A 299 1.40 16.91 0.41
N TYR A 300 2.02 16.02 -0.37
CA TYR A 300 2.73 16.37 -1.60
C TYR A 300 1.95 15.99 -2.86
N GLU A 301 0.78 15.35 -2.73
CA GLU A 301 0.05 14.84 -3.88
C GLU A 301 -0.85 15.90 -4.51
N PRO A 302 -0.80 16.09 -5.85
CA PRO A 302 -1.54 17.16 -6.53
C PRO A 302 -3.05 17.05 -6.42
N PHE A 303 -3.60 15.84 -6.22
CA PHE A 303 -5.03 15.63 -6.08
C PHE A 303 -5.61 16.16 -4.74
N PHE A 304 -4.74 16.38 -3.74
CA PHE A 304 -5.15 16.82 -2.40
C PHE A 304 -4.60 18.20 -2.01
N ARG A 305 -3.70 18.78 -2.81
CA ARG A 305 -3.35 20.19 -2.74
C ARG A 305 -4.31 21.02 -3.57
N VAL A 306 -5.16 21.78 -2.88
CA VAL A 306 -5.54 23.11 -3.38
C VAL A 306 -4.23 23.88 -3.58
N LYS A 307 -3.87 24.14 -4.84
CA LYS A 307 -2.72 24.92 -5.36
C LYS A 307 -1.32 24.26 -5.29
N TRP A 308 -0.89 23.77 -6.45
CA TRP A 308 0.49 23.43 -6.82
C TRP A 308 1.25 24.61 -7.50
N LYS A 309 0.75 25.84 -7.38
CA LYS A 309 1.21 26.98 -8.21
C LYS A 309 2.35 27.84 -7.62
N GLU A 310 2.99 27.46 -6.52
CA GLU A 310 3.96 28.35 -5.84
C GLU A 310 5.35 27.73 -5.59
N LEU A 311 5.75 26.70 -6.33
CA LEU A 311 7.12 26.14 -6.25
C LEU A 311 7.79 25.97 -7.63
N ARG A 312 7.69 27.01 -8.47
CA ARG A 312 8.62 27.26 -9.56
C ARG A 312 9.18 28.66 -9.44
#